data_AF-A0A352WU22-F1
#
_entry.id   AF-A0A352WU22-F1
#
_cell.length_a   1.000
_cell.length_b   1.000
_cell.length_c   1.000
_cell.angle_alpha   90.00
_cell.angle_beta   90.00
_cell.angle_gamma   90.00
#
_symmetry.space_group_name_H-M   'P 1'
#
loop_
_entity.id
_entity.type
_entity.pdbx_description
1 polymer ?
#
loop_
_entity_poly.entity_id
_entity_poly.type
_entity_poly.pdbx_seq_one_letter_code
_entity_poly.pdbx_strand_id
1 'polypeptide(L)'
;PSKIFEYIACGKPIISFYTNGLKEQRFDRYPLAIQISQDDTSLEQASQFVEDFCRQFGKKQMNKEEIDLYFPQNLPEKFQYIL
;
A
#
# COMPACT_ATOMS: atom_id res chain seq x y z
N PRO A 1 -6.90 11.03 3.62
CA PRO A 1 -7.59 10.06 2.73
C PRO A 1 -7.08 10.08 1.28
N SER A 2 -6.99 11.26 0.64
CA SER A 2 -6.66 11.38 -0.80
C SER A 2 -5.31 10.77 -1.20
N LYS A 3 -4.24 11.01 -0.42
CA LYS A 3 -2.88 10.57 -0.77
C LYS A 3 -2.73 9.05 -0.88
N ILE A 4 -3.46 8.27 -0.08
CA ILE A 4 -3.37 6.80 -0.11
C ILE A 4 -3.94 6.25 -1.43
N PHE A 5 -5.08 6.80 -1.87
CA PHE A 5 -5.67 6.42 -3.15
C PHE A 5 -4.73 6.80 -4.31
N GLU A 6 -4.07 7.95 -4.24
CA GLU A 6 -3.08 8.37 -5.23
C GLU A 6 -1.87 7.42 -5.28
N TYR A 7 -1.33 7.03 -4.12
CA TYR A 7 -0.22 6.08 -4.06
C TYR A 7 -0.58 4.71 -4.63
N ILE A 8 -1.76 4.20 -4.30
CA ILE A 8 -2.26 2.92 -4.84
C ILE A 8 -2.50 3.05 -6.35
N ALA A 9 -3.11 4.14 -6.80
CA ALA A 9 -3.40 4.37 -8.22
C ALA A 9 -2.13 4.50 -9.08
N CYS A 10 -1.01 4.92 -8.51
CA CYS A 10 0.29 4.93 -9.20
C CYS A 10 0.88 3.53 -9.40
N GLY A 11 0.36 2.51 -8.71
CA GLY A 11 0.83 1.12 -8.83
C GLY A 11 2.26 0.90 -8.34
N LYS A 12 2.84 1.84 -7.59
CA LYS A 12 4.24 1.76 -7.11
C LYS A 12 4.34 1.06 -5.76
N PRO A 13 5.51 0.52 -5.40
CA PRO A 13 5.76 0.01 -4.06
C PRO A 13 5.63 1.12 -3.01
N ILE A 14 5.03 0.79 -1.87
CA ILE A 14 4.75 1.71 -0.77
C ILE A 14 5.40 1.17 0.51
N ILE A 15 6.19 2.01 1.17
CA ILE A 15 6.69 1.76 2.52
C ILE A 15 5.96 2.72 3.45
N SER A 16 5.18 2.18 4.38
CA SER A 16 4.44 2.95 5.36
C SER A 16 4.99 2.71 6.76
N PHE A 17 5.36 3.77 7.45
CA PHE A 17 5.70 3.73 8.87
C PHE A 17 4.52 4.25 9.67
N TYR A 18 4.11 3.53 10.72
CA TYR A 18 2.99 3.91 11.58
C TYR A 18 3.36 3.87 13.06
N THR A 19 2.61 4.61 13.88
CA THR A 19 2.73 4.67 15.34
C THR A 19 1.34 4.52 15.96
N ASN A 20 1.29 4.23 17.26
CA ASN A 20 0.09 4.01 18.08
C ASN A 20 -0.87 2.96 17.49
N GLY A 21 -0.33 1.94 16.80
CA GLY A 21 -1.13 0.92 16.13
C GLY A 21 -2.01 1.43 14.98
N LEU A 22 -1.82 2.67 14.51
CA LEU A 22 -2.61 3.30 13.45
C LEU A 22 -2.18 2.83 12.05
N LYS A 23 -2.29 1.53 11.83
CA LYS A 23 -1.98 0.87 10.56
C LYS A 23 -3.04 1.19 9.49
N GLU A 24 -2.62 1.36 8.24
CA GLU A 24 -3.53 1.60 7.11
C GLU A 24 -4.06 0.28 6.54
N GLN A 25 -5.33 -0.03 6.82
CA GLN A 25 -5.95 -1.30 6.44
C GLN A 25 -5.99 -1.53 4.92
N ARG A 26 -6.03 -0.47 4.09
CA ARG A 26 -6.01 -0.63 2.63
C ARG A 26 -4.71 -1.25 2.13
N PHE A 27 -3.59 -0.99 2.79
CA PHE A 27 -2.31 -1.57 2.43
C PHE A 27 -2.23 -3.06 2.72
N ASP A 28 -3.10 -3.62 3.58
CA ASP A 28 -3.19 -5.08 3.77
C ASP A 28 -3.71 -5.81 2.53
N ARG A 29 -4.41 -5.08 1.64
CA ARG A 29 -4.89 -5.61 0.35
C ARG A 29 -4.00 -5.24 -0.83
N TYR A 30 -3.04 -4.34 -0.65
CA TYR A 30 -2.17 -3.88 -1.74
C TYR A 30 -0.86 -4.69 -1.72
N PRO A 31 -0.59 -5.51 -2.74
CA PRO A 31 0.52 -6.48 -2.70
C PRO A 31 1.91 -5.83 -2.76
N LEU A 32 1.99 -4.56 -3.18
CA LEU A 32 3.22 -3.78 -3.20
C LEU A 32 3.29 -2.80 -2.02
N ALA A 33 2.75 -3.15 -0.84
CA ALA A 33 2.96 -2.37 0.38
C ALA A 33 3.61 -3.18 1.51
N ILE A 34 4.45 -2.52 2.29
CA ILE A 34 4.83 -2.95 3.64
C ILE A 34 4.48 -1.86 4.65
N GLN A 35 4.13 -2.32 5.86
CA GLN A 35 3.80 -1.43 6.98
C GLN A 35 4.69 -1.79 8.18
N ILE A 36 5.45 -0.82 8.69
CA ILE A 36 6.40 -1.01 9.78
C ILE A 36 5.94 -0.21 11.00
N SER A 37 5.72 -0.89 12.13
CA SER A 37 5.38 -0.25 13.41
C SER A 37 6.63 0.41 13.99
N GLN A 38 6.58 1.71 14.27
CA GLN A 38 7.67 2.40 14.96
C GLN A 38 7.69 2.09 16.47
N ASP A 39 6.58 1.60 17.03
CA ASP A 39 6.50 1.29 18.46
C ASP A 39 7.05 -0.11 18.77
N ASP A 40 6.91 -1.04 17.83
CA ASP A 40 7.23 -2.47 18.02
C ASP A 40 8.46 -2.95 17.24
N THR A 41 9.08 -2.09 16.42
CA THR A 41 10.20 -2.47 15.55
C THR A 41 11.44 -1.65 15.90
N SER A 42 12.57 -2.32 16.14
CA SER A 42 13.85 -1.63 16.31
C SER A 42 14.32 -0.99 14.99
N LEU A 43 15.23 -0.01 15.07
CA LEU A 43 15.80 0.62 13.86
C LEU A 43 16.51 -0.40 12.95
N GLU A 44 17.20 -1.37 13.55
CA GLU A 44 17.88 -2.44 12.81
C GLU A 44 16.89 -3.33 12.06
N GLN A 45 15.83 -3.77 12.73
CA GLN A 45 14.77 -4.57 12.12
C GLN A 45 14.04 -3.80 11.01
N ALA A 46 13.72 -2.52 11.25
CA ALA A 46 13.07 -1.67 10.26
C ALA A 46 13.95 -1.48 9.02
N SER A 47 15.25 -1.29 9.21
CA SER A 47 16.22 -1.18 8.11
C SER A 47 16.26 -2.45 7.28
N GLN A 48 16.29 -3.62 7.93
CA GLN A 48 16.26 -4.91 7.25
C GLN A 48 14.97 -5.09 6.44
N PHE A 49 13.80 -4.79 7.01
CA PHE A 49 12.52 -4.87 6.30
C PHE A 49 12.47 -3.96 5.07
N VAL A 50 13.02 -2.74 5.18
CA VAL A 50 13.11 -1.81 4.05
C VAL A 50 14.03 -2.35 2.97
N GLU A 51 15.20 -2.88 3.34
CA GLU A 51 16.16 -3.42 2.38
C GLU A 51 15.58 -4.61 1.61
N ASP A 52 14.99 -5.57 2.32
CA ASP A 52 14.38 -6.76 1.73
C ASP A 52 13.23 -6.38 0.79
N PHE A 53 12.38 -5.44 1.21
CA PHE A 53 11.29 -4.96 0.39
C PHE A 53 11.78 -4.24 -0.87
N CYS A 54 12.78 -3.37 -0.76
CA CYS A 54 13.38 -2.69 -1.90
C CYS A 54 14.00 -3.69 -2.88
N ARG A 55 14.69 -4.72 -2.37
CA ARG A 55 15.29 -5.78 -3.19
C ARG A 55 14.24 -6.59 -3.93
N GLN A 56 13.14 -6.93 -3.27
CA GLN A 56 12.08 -7.76 -3.85
C GLN A 56 11.15 -6.98 -4.79
N PHE A 57 10.83 -5.72 -4.46
CA PHE A 57 9.74 -4.98 -5.09
C PHE A 57 10.14 -3.64 -5.70
N GLY A 58 11.34 -3.11 -5.46
CA GLY A 58 11.72 -1.73 -5.81
C GLY A 58 11.65 -1.36 -7.30
N LYS A 59 11.58 -2.34 -8.21
CA LYS A 59 11.38 -2.12 -9.66
C LYS A 59 10.01 -2.59 -10.17
N LYS A 60 9.16 -3.12 -9.29
CA LYS A 60 7.83 -3.58 -9.68
C LYS A 60 6.88 -2.40 -9.77
N GLN A 61 5.94 -2.49 -10.69
CA GLN A 61 4.84 -1.56 -10.83
C GLN A 61 3.62 -2.34 -11.28
N MET A 62 2.49 -2.12 -10.62
CA MET A 62 1.21 -2.67 -11.05
C MET A 62 0.60 -1.76 -12.11
N ASN A 63 -0.02 -2.38 -13.11
CA ASN A 63 -0.86 -1.68 -14.06
C ASN A 63 -2.27 -1.47 -13.49
N LYS A 64 -3.13 -0.80 -14.27
CA LYS A 64 -4.49 -0.48 -13.85
C LYS A 64 -5.32 -1.75 -13.63
N GLU A 65 -5.23 -2.71 -14.54
CA GLU A 65 -6.00 -3.96 -14.49
C GLU A 65 -5.70 -4.75 -13.22
N GLU A 66 -4.43 -4.80 -12.82
CA GLU A 66 -3.99 -5.40 -11.57
C GLU A 66 -4.57 -4.65 -10.36
N ILE A 67 -4.49 -3.31 -10.33
CA ILE A 67 -5.05 -2.51 -9.23
C ILE A 67 -6.56 -2.72 -9.10
N ASP A 68 -7.28 -2.76 -10.22
CA ASP A 68 -8.73 -2.93 -10.28
C ASP A 68 -9.16 -4.29 -9.69
N LEU A 69 -8.35 -5.34 -9.85
CA LEU A 69 -8.58 -6.65 -9.22
C LEU A 69 -8.49 -6.60 -7.69
N TYR A 70 -7.57 -5.81 -7.12
CA TYR A 70 -7.43 -5.69 -5.67
C TYR A 70 -8.46 -4.72 -5.05
N PHE A 71 -8.96 -3.75 -5.82
CA PHE A 71 -9.87 -2.70 -5.35
C PHE A 71 -11.14 -2.54 -6.20
N PRO A 72 -11.94 -3.61 -6.43
CA PRO A 72 -13.12 -3.55 -7.29
C PRO A 72 -14.22 -2.61 -6.79
N GLN A 73 -14.22 -2.27 -5.49
CA GLN A 73 -15.17 -1.33 -4.89
C GLN A 73 -14.88 0.14 -5.23
N ASN A 74 -13.68 0.43 -5.74
CA ASN A 74 -13.27 1.79 -6.09
C ASN A 74 -13.52 2.09 -7.58
N LEU A 75 -14.12 1.16 -8.33
CA LEU A 75 -14.37 1.32 -9.76
C LEU A 75 -15.56 2.25 -10.05
N PRO A 76 -15.50 3.07 -11.11
CA PRO A 76 -16.56 4.03 -11.45
C PRO A 76 -17.96 3.40 -11.58
N GLU A 77 -18.05 2.18 -12.12
CA GLU A 77 -19.30 1.46 -12.34
C GLU A 77 -20.06 1.18 -11.03
N LYS A 78 -19.36 1.18 -9.89
CA LYS A 78 -19.97 1.03 -8.56
C LYS A 78 -20.63 2.31 -8.05
N PHE A 79 -20.33 3.47 -8.65
CA PHE A 79 -20.90 4.76 -8.26
C PHE A 79 -22.03 5.24 -9.18
N GLN A 80 -22.34 4.50 -10.25
CA GLN A 80 -23.35 4.87 -11.25
C GLN A 80 -24.82 4.79 -10.77
N TYR A 81 -25.06 4.33 -9.53
CA TYR A 81 -26.41 4.19 -8.97
C TYR A 81 -26.74 5.21 -7.86
N ILE A 82 -25.94 6.26 -7.69
CA ILE A 82 -26.11 7.28 -6.62
C ILE A 82 -26.55 8.65 -7.21
N LEU A 83 -27.00 8.70 -8.46
CA LEU A 83 -27.52 9.91 -9.10
C LEU A 83 -28.92 9.69 -9.68
#